data_AF-A0A973J3P9-F1
#
_entry.id   AF-A0A973J3P9-F1
#
_cell.length_a   1.000
_cell.length_b   1.000
_cell.length_c   1.000
_cell.angle_alpha   90.00
_cell.angle_beta   90.00
_cell.angle_gamma   90.00
#
_symmetry.space_group_name_H-M   'P 1'
#
loop_
_entity.id
_entity.type
_entity.pdbx_description
1 polymer ?
#
loop_
_entity_poly.entity_id
_entity_poly.type
_entity_poly.pdbx_seq_one_letter_code
_entity_poly.pdbx_strand_id
1 'polypeptide(L)' 'MKKHFDAPTVIIIIITFVLFAIALFVKGFTHDLLLEAGVFLISVKLILLGYKNSVTNSKLLEELQEIKRRLKE' A
#
# COMPACT_ATOMS: atom_id res chain seq x y z
N MET A 1 0.31 -8.13 12.70
CA MET A 1 -0.49 -6.94 12.30
C MET A 1 0.18 -5.58 12.55
N LYS A 2 1.10 -5.40 13.52
CA LYS A 2 1.68 -4.08 13.88
C LYS A 2 2.83 -3.53 13.01
N LYS A 3 3.28 -4.20 11.94
CA LYS A 3 4.55 -3.82 11.25
C LYS A 3 4.48 -3.63 9.73
N HIS A 4 3.31 -3.71 9.11
CA HIS A 4 3.21 -3.67 7.63
C HIS A 4 2.36 -2.51 7.09
N PHE A 5 1.69 -1.76 7.97
CA PHE A 5 1.26 -0.40 7.66
C PHE A 5 2.26 0.51 8.36
N ASP A 6 3.37 0.78 7.69
CA ASP A 6 4.33 1.75 8.17
C ASP A 6 3.61 3.09 8.36
N ALA A 7 3.75 3.70 9.54
CA ALA A 7 3.12 4.98 9.84
C ALA A 7 3.36 6.04 8.74
N PRO A 8 4.55 6.13 8.10
CA PRO A 8 4.77 6.96 6.92
C PRO A 8 3.80 6.69 5.76
N THR A 9 3.51 5.42 5.49
CA THR A 9 2.62 5.01 4.40
C THR A 9 1.18 5.44 4.67
N VAL A 10 0.71 5.29 5.91
CA VAL A 10 -0.61 5.77 6.32
C VAL A 10 -0.69 7.30 6.21
N ILE A 11 0.35 8.01 6.64
CA ILE A 11 0.45 9.46 6.55
C ILE A 11 0.34 9.92 5.09
N ILE A 12 1.05 9.27 4.16
CA ILE A 12 1.01 9.61 2.73
C ILE A 12 -0.39 9.38 2.15
N ILE A 13 -1.06 8.28 2.52
CA ILE A 13 -2.45 8.03 2.07
C ILE A 13 -3.37 9.13 2.55
N ILE A 14 -3.29 9.50 3.84
CA ILE A 14 -4.15 10.52 4.43
C ILE A 14 -3.90 11.89 3.78
N ILE A 15 -2.64 12.30 3.61
CA ILE A 15 -2.31 13.58 2.96
C ILE A 15 -2.83 13.60 1.53
N THR A 16 -2.60 12.54 0.76
CA THR A 16 -3.07 12.44 -0.63
C THR A 16 -4.60 12.49 -0.70
N PHE A 17 -5.30 11.82 0.23
CA PHE A 17 -6.76 11.84 0.31
C PHE A 17 -7.31 13.23 0.65
N VAL A 18 -6.69 13.94 1.60
CA VAL A 18 -7.08 15.30 1.98
C VAL A 18 -6.88 16.27 0.82
N LEU A 19 -5.73 16.20 0.13
CA LEU A 19 -5.46 17.03 -1.05
C LEU A 19 -6.46 16.75 -2.19
N PHE A 20 -6.79 15.47 -2.42
CA PHE A 20 -7.81 15.08 -3.40
C PHE A 20 -9.20 15.61 -3.04
N ALA A 21 -9.60 15.52 -1.77
CA ALA A 21 -10.87 16.07 -1.29
C ALA A 21 -10.91 17.60 -1.49
N ILE A 22 -9.82 18.32 -1.17
CA ILE A 22 -9.73 19.77 -1.41
C ILE A 22 -9.84 20.08 -2.90
N ALA A 23 -9.13 19.35 -3.77
CA ALA A 23 -9.18 19.54 -5.22
C ALA A 23 -10.61 19.36 -5.77
N LEU A 24 -11.34 18.36 -5.27
CA LEU A 24 -12.75 18.11 -5.58
C LEU A 24 -13.66 19.31 -5.31
N PHE A 25 -13.48 19.96 -4.15
CA PHE A 25 -14.28 21.14 -3.78
C PHE A 25 -13.84 22.42 -4.51
N VAL A 26 -12.56 22.55 -4.87
CA VAL A 26 -12.01 23.75 -5.51
C VAL A 26 -12.21 23.76 -7.04
N LYS A 27 -12.01 22.63 -7.73
CA LYS A 27 -12.18 22.53 -9.20
C LYS A 27 -13.57 22.08 -9.64
N GLY A 28 -14.38 21.51 -8.75
CA GLY A 28 -15.67 20.89 -9.09
C GLY A 28 -15.53 19.56 -9.83
N PHE A 29 -16.66 18.86 -10.04
CA PHE A 29 -16.76 17.55 -10.73
C PHE A 29 -16.52 17.66 -12.25
N THR A 30 -15.34 18.09 -12.67
CA THR A 30 -14.94 18.17 -14.08
C THR A 30 -14.11 16.96 -14.51
N HIS A 31 -13.82 16.81 -15.81
CA HIS A 31 -13.18 15.62 -16.41
C HIS A 31 -11.87 15.19 -15.73
N ASP A 32 -11.13 16.14 -15.15
CA ASP A 32 -9.89 15.90 -14.39
C ASP A 32 -10.09 15.03 -13.15
N LEU A 33 -11.31 14.96 -12.61
CA LEU A 33 -11.60 14.20 -11.40
C LEU A 33 -11.33 12.70 -11.56
N LEU A 34 -11.68 12.12 -12.72
CA LEU A 34 -11.42 10.70 -12.99
C LEU A 34 -9.90 10.43 -13.09
N LEU A 35 -9.16 11.41 -13.62
CA LEU A 35 -7.72 11.34 -13.74
C LEU A 35 -7.05 11.42 -12.37
N GLU A 36 -7.46 12.38 -11.54
CA GLU A 36 -6.99 12.57 -10.17
C GLU A 36 -7.37 11.37 -9.25
N ALA A 37 -8.58 10.83 -9.40
CA ALA A 37 -9.02 9.62 -8.70
C ALA A 37 -8.25 8.36 -9.16
N GLY A 38 -7.92 8.27 -10.45
CA GLY A 38 -7.07 7.21 -10.99
C GLY A 38 -5.67 7.23 -10.39
N VAL A 39 -5.06 8.41 -10.25
CA VAL A 39 -3.75 8.57 -9.60
C VAL A 39 -3.82 8.14 -8.13
N PHE A 40 -4.86 8.56 -7.39
CA PHE A 40 -5.06 8.14 -6.00
C PHE A 40 -5.22 6.61 -5.86
N LEU A 41 -6.03 5.99 -6.72
CA LEU A 41 -6.24 4.55 -6.72
C LEU A 41 -4.96 3.78 -7.05
N ILE A 42 -4.12 4.29 -7.95
CA ILE A 42 -2.80 3.70 -8.23
C ILE A 42 -1.93 3.75 -6.97
N SER A 43 -1.88 4.86 -6.24
CA SER A 43 -1.13 4.97 -4.99
C SER A 43 -1.59 3.96 -3.94
N VAL A 44 -2.91 3.83 -3.73
CA VAL A 44 -3.47 2.84 -2.79
C VAL A 44 -3.13 1.42 -3.23
N LYS A 45 -3.23 1.11 -4.54
CA LYS A 45 -2.91 -0.21 -5.08
C LYS A 45 -1.44 -0.58 -4.89
N LEU A 46 -0.53 0.36 -5.12
CA LEU A 46 0.92 0.15 -4.92
C LEU A 46 1.24 -0.12 -3.45
N ILE A 47 0.57 0.58 -2.53
CA ILE A 47 0.71 0.37 -1.09
C ILE A 47 0.22 -1.02 -0.68
N LEU A 48 -0.97 -1.42 -1.14
CA LEU A 48 -1.52 -2.76 -0.88
C LEU A 48 -0.64 -3.86 -1.47
N LEU A 49 -0.05 -3.62 -2.64
CA LEU A 49 0.89 -4.55 -3.27
C LEU A 49 2.16 -4.70 -2.41
N GLY A 50 2.72 -3.60 -1.91
CA GLY A 50 3.86 -3.62 -0.98
C GLY A 50 3.57 -4.41 0.29
N TYR A 51 2.39 -4.20 0.90
CA TYR A 51 1.93 -4.98 2.05
C TYR A 51 1.84 -6.48 1.72
N LYS A 52 1.16 -6.83 0.62
CA LYS A 52 0.98 -8.23 0.22
C LYS A 52 2.32 -8.90 -0.05
N ASN A 53 3.26 -8.19 -0.69
CA ASN A 53 4.60 -8.69 -0.95
C ASN A 53 5.38 -8.92 0.35
N SER A 54 5.27 -8.01 1.32
CA SER A 54 5.90 -8.16 2.64
C SER A 54 5.40 -9.41 3.37
N VAL A 55 4.08 -9.64 3.39
CA VAL A 55 3.49 -10.84 4.00
C VAL A 55 3.92 -12.11 3.29
N THR A 56 3.93 -12.13 1.96
CA THR A 56 4.39 -13.28 1.17
C THR A 56 5.86 -13.58 1.45
N ASN A 57 6.72 -12.56 1.50
CA ASN A 57 8.14 -12.74 1.79
C ASN A 57 8.39 -13.26 3.20
N SER A 58 7.62 -12.83 4.20
CA SER A 58 7.72 -13.38 5.56
C SER A 58 7.39 -14.87 5.57
N LYS A 59 6.33 -15.29 4.88
CA LYS A 59 5.98 -16.73 4.77
C LYS A 59 7.05 -17.53 4.04
N LEU A 60 7.59 -17.01 2.93
CA LEU A 60 8.68 -17.65 2.20
C LEU A 60 9.93 -17.83 3.07
N LEU A 61 10.26 -16.84 3.91
CA LEU A 61 11.37 -16.94 4.86
C LEU A 61 11.14 -18.02 5.92
N GLU A 62 9.92 -18.12 6.46
CA GLU A 62 9.55 -19.17 7.41
C GLU A 62 9.67 -20.57 6.78
N GLU A 63 9.12 -20.77 5.57
CA GLU A 63 9.21 -22.05 4.85
C GLU A 63 10.67 -22.40 4.51
N LEU A 64 11.50 -21.43 4.10
CA LEU A 64 12.92 -21.64 3.87
C LEU A 64 13.68 -22.03 5.15
N GLN A 65 13.34 -21.44 6.29
CA GLN A 65 13.92 -21.80 7.57
C GLN A 65 13.52 -23.23 7.98
N GLU A 66 12.27 -23.62 7.72
CA GLU A 66 11.80 -24.98 7.99
C GLU A 66 12.55 -26.01 7.13
N ILE A 67 12.68 -25.76 5.82
CA ILE A 67 13.44 -26.63 4.91
C ILE A 67 14.90 -26.74 5.37
N LYS A 68 15.53 -25.62 5.72
CA LYS A 68 16.90 -25.61 6.24
C LYS A 68 17.05 -26.40 7.53
N ARG A 69 16.03 -26.41 8.41
CA ARG A 69 16.05 -27.19 9.65
C ARG A 69 15.97 -28.69 9.35
N ARG A 70 15.07 -29.11 8.46
CA ARG A 70 14.90 -30.50 8.03
C ARG A 70 16.11 -31.09 7.31
N LEU A 71 16.90 -30.26 6.63
CA LEU A 71 18.16 -30.68 5.98
C LEU A 71 19.35 -30.78 6.94
N LYS A 72 19.22 -30.24 8.16
CA LYS A 72 20.29 -30.21 9.17
C LYS A 72 20.13 -31.32 10.21
N GLU A 73 18.95 -31.94 10.26
CA GLU A 73 18.65 -33.22 10.93
C GLU A 73 18.98 -34.38 9.97
#